data_AF-A0A559JKA1-F1
#
_entry.id   AF-A0A559JKA1-F1
#
_cell.length_a   1.000
_cell.length_b   1.000
_cell.length_c   1.000
_cell.angle_alpha   90.00
_cell.angle_beta   90.00
_cell.angle_gamma   90.00
#
_symmetry.space_group_name_H-M   'P 1'
#
loop_
_entity.id
_entity.type
_entity.pdbx_description
1 polymer ?
#
loop_
_entity_poly.entity_id
_entity_poly.type
_entity_poly.pdbx_seq_one_letter_code
_entity_poly.pdbx_strand_id
1 'polypeptide(L)' 'MARSQAKKQRMKLERQGQLNPELLRGDWNGVIPVERTTPTLQEKARRMEQKHKKKWNRMEGLPSDAYKSVAT' A
#
# COMPACT_ATOMS: atom_id res chain seq x y z
N MET A 1 -9.96 -2.02 28.44
CA MET A 1 -11.12 -2.08 27.52
C MET A 1 -12.09 -3.17 27.98
N ALA A 2 -13.37 -2.84 28.16
CA ALA A 2 -14.37 -3.84 28.49
C ALA A 2 -14.62 -4.77 27.30
N ARG A 3 -14.91 -6.05 27.57
CA ARG A 3 -15.37 -6.98 26.52
C ARG A 3 -16.69 -6.47 25.93
N SER A 4 -16.86 -6.56 24.62
CA SER A 4 -18.12 -6.19 23.95
C SER A 4 -19.29 -7.04 24.48
N GLN A 5 -20.50 -6.48 24.41
CA GLN A 5 -21.71 -7.20 24.84
C GLN A 5 -21.88 -8.53 24.09
N ALA A 6 -21.61 -8.52 22.78
CA ALA A 6 -21.65 -9.73 21.95
C ALA A 6 -20.69 -10.83 22.45
N LYS A 7 -19.45 -10.47 22.84
CA LYS A 7 -18.48 -11.43 23.38
C LYS A 7 -18.94 -12.00 24.73
N LYS A 8 -19.55 -11.17 25.58
CA LYS A 8 -20.11 -11.62 26.86
C LYS A 8 -21.25 -12.62 26.68
N GLN A 9 -22.14 -12.35 25.72
CA GLN A 9 -23.25 -13.26 25.40
C GLN A 9 -22.73 -14.61 24.89
N ARG A 10 -21.77 -14.63 23.95
CA ARG A 10 -21.20 -15.90 23.45
C ARG A 10 -20.60 -16.77 24.56
N MET A 11 -19.80 -16.18 25.46
CA MET A 11 -19.24 -16.91 26.60
C MET A 11 -20.32 -17.44 27.56
N LYS A 12 -21.46 -16.74 27.70
CA LYS A 12 -22.58 -17.22 28.52
C LYS A 12 -23.20 -18.48 27.91
N LEU A 13 -23.43 -18.48 26.59
CA LEU A 13 -24.02 -19.63 25.88
C LEU A 13 -23.07 -20.84 25.90
N GLU A 14 -21.76 -20.61 25.72
CA GLU A 14 -20.73 -21.65 25.81
C GLU A 14 -20.68 -22.30 27.20
N ARG A 15 -20.77 -21.50 28.28
CA ARG A 15 -20.88 -22.03 29.66
C ARG A 15 -22.14 -22.87 29.89
N GLN A 16 -23.20 -22.59 29.14
CA GLN A 16 -24.46 -23.35 29.21
C GLN A 16 -24.41 -24.63 28.35
N GLY A 17 -23.28 -24.92 27.69
CA GLY A 17 -23.12 -26.07 26.81
C GLY A 17 -23.70 -25.87 25.41
N GLN A 18 -24.07 -24.64 25.04
CA GLN A 18 -24.53 -24.34 23.68
C GLN A 18 -23.35 -24.16 22.71
N LEU A 19 -23.62 -24.34 21.42
CA LEU A 19 -22.62 -24.25 20.37
C LEU A 19 -22.01 -22.84 20.28
N ASN A 20 -20.68 -22.77 20.22
CA ASN A 20 -19.96 -21.52 20.01
C ASN A 20 -19.96 -21.15 18.51
N PRO A 21 -20.56 -20.01 18.10
CA PRO A 21 -20.64 -19.63 16.69
C PRO A 21 -19.30 -19.26 16.07
N GLU A 22 -18.26 -19.03 16.87
CA GLU A 22 -16.89 -18.78 16.35
C GLU A 22 -16.34 -20.03 15.65
N LEU A 23 -16.76 -21.24 16.04
CA LEU A 23 -16.35 -22.51 15.40
C LEU A 23 -16.86 -22.64 13.96
N LEU A 24 -17.97 -21.95 13.64
CA LEU A 24 -18.57 -21.93 12.31
C LEU A 24 -18.08 -20.76 11.48
N ARG A 25 -17.29 -19.85 12.07
CA ARG A 25 -16.83 -18.66 11.38
C ARG A 25 -15.65 -19.04 10.49
N GLY A 26 -15.77 -18.72 9.19
CA GLY A 26 -14.67 -18.91 8.26
C GLY A 26 -13.48 -18.01 8.61
N ASP A 27 -12.28 -18.56 8.47
CA ASP A 27 -11.04 -17.82 8.56
C ASP A 27 -10.60 -17.32 7.19
N TRP A 28 -9.87 -16.20 7.17
CA TRP A 28 -9.27 -15.68 5.95
C TRP A 28 -8.01 -16.46 5.51
N ASN A 29 -7.63 -17.52 6.25
CA ASN A 29 -6.49 -18.41 5.94
C ASN A 29 -5.19 -17.65 5.65
N GLY A 30 -4.90 -16.60 6.43
CA GLY A 30 -3.69 -15.77 6.27
C GLY A 30 -3.75 -14.74 5.14
N VAL A 31 -4.85 -14.66 4.39
CA VAL A 31 -5.09 -13.58 3.43
C VAL A 31 -5.58 -12.35 4.20
N ILE A 32 -4.83 -11.26 4.14
CA ILE A 32 -5.28 -9.97 4.69
C ILE A 32 -5.90 -9.18 3.53
N PRO A 33 -7.24 -9.08 3.42
CA PRO A 33 -7.90 -8.51 2.23
C PRO A 33 -7.60 -7.02 2.03
N VAL A 34 -7.27 -6.34 3.12
CA VAL A 34 -7.04 -4.90 3.17
C VAL A 34 -5.66 -4.52 2.62
N GLU A 35 -4.69 -5.44 2.62
CA GLU A 35 -3.30 -5.11 2.27
C GLU A 35 -3.02 -5.12 0.77
N ARG A 36 -3.86 -5.79 -0.03
CA ARG A 36 -3.67 -5.88 -1.49
C ARG A 36 -4.39 -4.75 -2.23
N THR A 37 -4.15 -3.51 -1.83
CA THR A 37 -4.67 -2.35 -2.56
C THR A 37 -3.79 -2.06 -3.78
N THR A 38 -4.44 -1.68 -4.88
CA THR A 38 -3.72 -1.13 -6.03
C THR A 38 -3.12 0.22 -5.63
N PRO A 39 -1.94 0.60 -6.16
CA PRO A 39 -1.32 1.87 -5.81
C PRO A 39 -2.20 3.03 -6.25
N THR A 40 -2.22 4.09 -5.44
CA THR A 40 -2.92 5.32 -5.80
C THR A 40 -2.25 6.03 -6.99
N LEU A 41 -2.95 6.97 -7.63
CA LEU A 41 -2.39 7.76 -8.73
C LEU A 41 -1.12 8.50 -8.29
N GLN A 42 -1.10 9.05 -7.08
CA GLN A 42 0.04 9.77 -6.51
C GLN A 42 1.24 8.83 -6.29
N GLU A 43 1.00 7.64 -5.74
CA GLU A 43 2.05 6.63 -5.53
C GLU A 43 2.64 6.15 -6.84
N LYS A 44 1.81 5.96 -7.87
CA LYS A 44 2.26 5.57 -9.21
C LYS A 44 3.15 6.65 -9.83
N ALA A 45 2.76 7.92 -9.76
CA ALA A 45 3.55 9.05 -10.28
C ALA A 45 4.92 9.14 -9.59
N ARG A 46 4.96 9.15 -8.25
CA ARG A 46 6.19 9.16 -7.46
C ARG A 46 7.10 7.97 -7.79
N ARG A 47 6.51 6.78 -7.95
CA ARG A 47 7.27 5.56 -8.30
C ARG A 47 7.92 5.69 -9.68
N MET A 48 7.24 6.26 -10.67
CA MET A 48 7.81 6.46 -12.01
C MET A 48 9.01 7.39 -11.98
N GLU A 49 8.95 8.47 -11.21
CA GLU A 49 10.06 9.42 -11.03
C GLU A 49 11.28 8.76 -10.37
N GLN A 50 11.05 7.93 -9.35
CA GLN A 50 12.12 7.35 -8.52
C GLN A 50 12.66 6.01 -9.04
N LYS A 51 11.83 5.21 -9.72
CA LYS A 51 12.18 3.86 -10.19
C LYS A 51 13.32 3.89 -11.20
N HIS A 52 13.30 4.87 -12.10
CA HIS A 52 14.36 5.08 -13.09
C HIS A 52 15.17 6.31 -12.68
N LYS A 53 16.01 6.16 -11.64
CA LYS A 53 16.96 7.20 -11.22
C LYS A 53 17.73 7.68 -12.45
N LYS A 54 17.45 8.90 -12.91
CA LYS A 54 18.09 9.51 -14.08
C LYS A 54 19.55 9.79 -13.74
N LYS A 55 20.39 8.77 -13.84
CA LYS A 55 21.82 8.85 -13.51
C LYS A 55 22.60 9.75 -14.48
N TRP A 56 22.00 10.20 -15.59
CA TRP A 56 22.73 10.79 -16.72
C TRP A 56 22.37 12.23 -17.13
N ASN A 57 21.67 13.02 -16.30
CA ASN A 57 21.64 14.47 -16.56
C ASN A 57 22.82 15.17 -15.88
N ARG A 58 24.04 14.78 -16.28
CA ARG A 58 25.26 15.56 -16.07
C ARG A 58 25.67 16.17 -17.42
N MET A 59 24.83 17.04 -17.97
CA MET A 59 25.31 18.12 -18.84
C MET A 59 25.47 19.29 -17.87
N GLU A 60 26.63 19.47 -17.22
CA GLU A 60 27.80 20.17 -17.78
C GLU A 60 27.37 21.43 -18.51
N GLY A 61 27.54 22.57 -17.84
CA GLY A 61 27.17 23.89 -18.29
C GLY A 61 27.99 24.34 -19.50
N LEU A 62 27.56 23.93 -20.68
CA LEU A 62 28.02 24.53 -21.94
C LEU A 62 27.12 25.72 -22.28
N PRO A 63 27.64 26.96 -22.34
CA PRO A 63 26.86 28.12 -22.71
C PRO A 63 26.42 28.04 -24.18
N SER A 64 25.23 28.58 -24.44
CA SER A 64 24.50 28.44 -25.70
C SER A 64 25.03 29.24 -26.89
N ASP A 65 26.26 29.76 -26.81
CA ASP A 65 26.72 30.80 -27.73
C ASP A 65 27.70 30.28 -28.80
N ALA A 66 27.99 28.97 -28.80
CA ALA A 66 28.99 28.37 -29.70
C ALA A 66 28.49 28.03 -31.12
N TYR A 67 27.19 28.18 -31.43
CA TYR A 67 26.63 27.67 -32.71
C TYR A 67 26.40 28.73 -33.81
N LYS A 68 26.82 29.99 -33.63
CA LYS A 68 26.48 31.09 -34.56
C LYS A 68 27.61 31.58 -35.48
N SER A 69 28.78 30.95 -35.55
CA SER A 69 29.93 31.50 -36.29
C SER A 69 30.35 30.76 -37.57
N VAL A 70 29.55 29.82 -38.11
CA VAL A 70 29.96 29.02 -39.28
C VAL A 70 29.04 29.16 -40.51
N ALA A 71 28.22 30.21 -40.55
CA ALA A 71 27.43 30.54 -41.73
C ALA A 71 27.74 31.97 -42.19
N THR A 72 28.81 32.14 -42.96
CA THR A 72 29.04 33.27 -43.86
C THR A 72 29.71 32.74 -45.11
#